data_AF-A0A936HRU2-F1
#
_entry.id   AF-A0A936HRU2-F1
#
_cell.length_a   1.000
_cell.length_b   1.000
_cell.length_c   1.000
_cell.angle_alpha   90.00
_cell.angle_beta   90.00
_cell.angle_gamma   90.00
#
_symmetry.space_group_name_H-M   'P 1'
#
loop_
_entity.id
_entity.type
_entity.pdbx_description
1 polymer ?
#
loop_
_entity_poly.entity_id
_entity_poly.type
_entity_poly.pdbx_seq_one_letter_code
_entity_poly.pdbx_strand_id
1 'polypeptide(L)'
;MISPHARIAVCLVALAHPVAAASISCPDLATAVQVAACPAEEELRYTFSGFCGSDAQAYKGETGVCTDYQNYRRLKNVALWESADGAFSAYVSCDRPSAEVRAARVSSLRIARQGKINLLICSYGDGLKFTLRTRAECRLDAIEGCANDAAACKAACD
;
A
#
# COMPACT_ATOMS: atom_id res chain seq x y z
N MET A 1 74.73 13.32 -1.47
CA MET A 1 74.34 12.07 -0.77
C MET A 1 72.83 12.08 -0.61
N ILE A 2 72.17 10.96 -0.96
CA ILE A 2 70.73 10.83 -1.26
C ILE A 2 70.00 10.15 -0.09
N SER A 3 68.73 10.55 0.12
CA SER A 3 67.60 9.86 0.79
C SER A 3 67.39 9.96 2.31
N PRO A 4 66.15 9.73 2.82
CA PRO A 4 64.84 9.71 2.14
C PRO A 4 63.74 10.55 2.83
N HIS A 5 62.68 10.82 2.06
CA HIS A 5 61.45 11.47 2.49
C HIS A 5 60.55 10.48 3.25
N ALA A 6 60.19 10.77 4.50
CA ALA A 6 59.12 10.09 5.20
C ALA A 6 57.77 10.68 4.78
N ARG A 7 57.08 10.03 3.85
CA ARG A 7 55.68 10.36 3.50
C ARG A 7 54.75 9.60 4.44
N ILE A 8 54.14 10.30 5.39
CA ILE A 8 53.05 9.78 6.22
C ILE A 8 51.80 9.69 5.34
N ALA A 9 51.38 8.48 5.01
CA ALA A 9 50.10 8.22 4.35
C ALA A 9 48.98 8.15 5.42
N VAL A 10 48.13 9.17 5.46
CA VAL A 10 46.89 9.15 6.25
C VAL A 10 45.85 8.32 5.50
N CYS A 11 45.61 7.09 5.95
CA CYS A 11 44.47 6.29 5.51
C CYS A 11 43.19 6.82 6.18
N LEU A 12 42.34 7.51 5.43
CA LEU A 12 40.95 7.77 5.79
C LEU A 12 40.15 6.47 5.66
N VAL A 13 39.94 5.78 6.78
CA VAL A 13 39.03 4.64 6.86
C VAL A 13 37.59 5.18 6.83
N ALA A 14 36.94 5.08 5.68
CA ALA A 14 35.51 5.32 5.58
C ALA A 14 34.77 4.20 6.32
N LEU A 15 34.19 4.53 7.48
CA LEU A 15 33.27 3.65 8.20
C LEU A 15 31.98 3.51 7.38
N ALA A 16 31.94 2.51 6.50
CA ALA A 16 30.70 2.08 5.86
C ALA A 16 29.80 1.47 6.95
N HIS A 17 28.84 2.24 7.43
CA HIS A 17 27.80 1.72 8.30
C HIS A 17 26.87 0.84 7.45
N PRO A 18 26.62 -0.42 7.82
CA PRO A 18 25.56 -1.18 7.18
C PRO A 18 24.25 -0.42 7.42
N VAL A 19 23.58 0.00 6.35
CA VAL A 19 22.20 0.46 6.43
C VAL A 19 21.39 -0.77 6.84
N ALA A 20 20.95 -0.80 8.10
CA ALA A 20 20.00 -1.79 8.55
C ALA A 20 18.71 -1.59 7.76
N ALA A 21 18.22 -2.65 7.11
CA ALA A 21 16.90 -2.64 6.47
C ALA A 21 15.86 -2.22 7.53
N ALA A 22 15.09 -1.17 7.23
CA ALA A 22 14.10 -0.67 8.16
C ALA A 22 12.94 -1.67 8.24
N SER A 23 12.62 -2.13 9.45
CA SER A 23 11.44 -2.98 9.67
C SER A 23 10.17 -2.14 9.48
N ILE A 24 9.34 -2.53 8.53
CA ILE A 24 8.05 -1.91 8.22
C ILE A 24 6.95 -2.76 8.86
N SER A 25 6.14 -2.15 9.72
CA SER A 25 4.99 -2.80 10.34
C SER A 25 3.71 -2.46 9.58
N CYS A 26 2.71 -3.33 9.63
CA CYS A 26 1.36 -2.97 9.20
C CYS A 26 0.80 -1.82 10.06
N PRO A 27 0.10 -0.84 9.46
CA PRO A 27 -0.41 0.31 10.21
C PRO A 27 -1.53 -0.08 11.18
N ASP A 28 -1.60 0.60 12.33
CA ASP A 28 -2.81 0.59 13.15
C ASP A 28 -3.88 1.47 12.48
N LEU A 29 -5.01 0.86 12.14
CA LEU A 29 -6.10 1.57 11.46
C LEU A 29 -6.89 2.48 12.40
N ALA A 30 -6.70 2.41 13.73
CA ALA A 30 -7.34 3.33 14.67
C ALA A 30 -7.07 4.80 14.31
N THR A 31 -5.91 5.09 13.75
CA THR A 31 -5.48 6.42 13.29
C THR A 31 -5.55 6.62 11.78
N ALA A 32 -6.12 5.69 11.03
CA ALA A 32 -6.25 5.84 9.58
C ALA A 32 -7.21 6.98 9.22
N VAL A 33 -6.85 7.68 8.14
CA VAL A 33 -7.55 8.88 7.68
C VAL A 33 -8.18 8.61 6.33
N GLN A 34 -9.44 9.00 6.18
CA GLN A 34 -10.08 9.11 4.88
C GLN A 34 -9.63 10.42 4.25
N VAL A 35 -8.78 10.35 3.22
CA VAL A 35 -8.17 11.53 2.60
C VAL A 35 -9.02 12.10 1.46
N ALA A 36 -9.91 11.28 0.89
CA ALA A 36 -10.86 11.72 -0.14
C ALA A 36 -12.31 11.52 0.34
N ALA A 37 -13.20 12.46 0.02
CA ALA A 37 -14.62 12.29 0.25
C ALA A 37 -15.17 11.11 -0.56
N CYS A 38 -16.25 10.52 -0.07
CA CYS A 38 -17.01 9.55 -0.85
C CYS A 38 -17.72 10.27 -2.01
N PRO A 39 -17.72 9.68 -3.22
CA PRO A 39 -18.42 10.28 -4.35
C PRO A 39 -19.92 10.33 -4.06
N ALA A 40 -20.57 11.42 -4.51
CA ALA A 40 -22.03 11.52 -4.43
C ALA A 40 -22.70 10.53 -5.39
N GLU A 41 -23.94 10.13 -5.08
CA GLU A 41 -24.69 9.20 -5.95
C GLU A 41 -24.91 9.80 -7.36
N GLU A 42 -25.15 11.11 -7.45
CA GLU A 42 -25.28 11.83 -8.71
C GLU A 42 -23.98 11.81 -9.52
N GLU A 43 -22.84 11.95 -8.85
CA GLU A 43 -21.51 11.87 -9.47
C GLU A 43 -21.23 10.46 -10.00
N LEU A 44 -21.57 9.42 -9.23
CA LEU A 44 -21.44 8.03 -9.66
C LEU A 44 -22.32 7.73 -10.89
N ARG A 45 -23.55 8.27 -10.94
CA ARG A 45 -24.43 8.11 -12.11
C ARG A 45 -23.90 8.83 -13.33
N TYR A 46 -23.39 10.05 -13.14
CA TYR A 46 -22.78 10.83 -14.22
C TYR A 46 -21.52 10.15 -14.76
N THR A 47 -20.66 9.63 -13.88
CA THR A 47 -19.43 8.95 -14.29
C THR A 47 -19.69 7.56 -14.87
N PHE A 48 -20.81 6.90 -14.51
CA PHE A 48 -21.25 5.67 -15.17
C PHE A 48 -21.53 5.89 -16.66
N SER A 49 -22.30 6.92 -17.01
CA SER A 49 -22.61 7.21 -18.42
C SER A 49 -21.35 7.61 -19.20
N GLY A 50 -20.44 8.37 -18.60
CA GLY A 50 -19.14 8.70 -19.23
C GLY A 50 -18.23 7.49 -19.40
N PHE A 51 -18.07 6.66 -18.37
CA PHE A 51 -17.20 5.48 -18.38
C PHE A 51 -17.73 4.40 -19.34
N CYS A 52 -19.03 4.11 -19.27
CA CYS A 52 -19.68 3.03 -20.02
C CYS A 52 -20.25 3.44 -21.37
N GLY A 53 -20.44 4.74 -21.61
CA GLY A 53 -20.78 5.27 -22.93
C GLY A 53 -19.57 5.42 -23.86
N SER A 54 -18.34 5.21 -23.35
CA SER A 54 -17.14 5.24 -24.18
C SER A 54 -16.89 3.88 -24.86
N ASP A 55 -16.76 3.87 -26.19
CA ASP A 55 -16.43 2.66 -26.95
C ASP A 55 -15.08 2.05 -26.53
N ALA A 56 -14.21 2.84 -25.88
CA ALA A 56 -12.92 2.41 -25.35
C ALA A 56 -13.02 1.22 -24.39
N GLN A 57 -14.11 1.07 -23.64
CA GLN A 57 -14.32 -0.08 -22.76
C GLN A 57 -14.74 -1.34 -23.52
N ALA A 58 -15.54 -1.18 -24.57
CA ALA A 58 -15.89 -2.28 -25.48
C ALA A 58 -14.65 -2.83 -26.19
N TYR A 59 -13.75 -1.95 -26.66
CA TYR A 59 -12.49 -2.37 -27.29
C TYR A 59 -11.50 -3.05 -26.36
N LYS A 60 -11.60 -2.82 -25.04
CA LYS A 60 -10.77 -3.50 -24.03
C LYS A 60 -11.37 -4.82 -23.53
N GLY A 61 -12.60 -5.16 -23.93
CA GLY A 61 -13.32 -6.34 -23.44
C GLY A 61 -13.71 -6.25 -21.95
N GLU A 62 -13.63 -5.06 -21.35
CA GLU A 62 -13.88 -4.82 -19.92
C GLU A 62 -15.30 -4.27 -19.67
N THR A 63 -16.29 -4.74 -20.41
CA THR A 63 -17.68 -4.24 -20.33
C THR A 63 -18.47 -4.75 -19.13
N GLY A 64 -17.88 -5.66 -18.32
CA GLY A 64 -18.61 -6.39 -17.28
C GLY A 64 -19.28 -5.51 -16.21
N VAL A 65 -18.73 -4.33 -15.91
CA VAL A 65 -19.33 -3.36 -14.97
C VAL A 65 -20.30 -2.38 -15.64
N CYS A 66 -20.40 -2.41 -16.96
CA CYS A 66 -21.18 -1.46 -17.75
C CYS A 66 -22.59 -1.94 -18.12
N THR A 67 -22.93 -3.18 -17.78
CA THR A 67 -24.27 -3.74 -17.97
C THR A 67 -25.22 -3.41 -16.81
N ASP A 68 -24.67 -3.09 -15.64
CA ASP A 68 -25.43 -2.81 -14.42
C ASP A 68 -24.72 -1.71 -13.61
N TYR A 69 -25.45 -0.62 -13.36
CA TYR A 69 -24.98 0.48 -12.53
C TYR A 69 -24.55 0.03 -11.14
N GLN A 70 -25.17 -1.00 -10.55
CA GLN A 70 -24.78 -1.49 -9.23
C GLN A 70 -23.41 -2.16 -9.22
N ASN A 71 -23.01 -2.80 -10.33
CA ASN A 71 -21.66 -3.36 -10.47
C ASN A 71 -20.62 -2.24 -10.62
N TYR A 72 -20.94 -1.20 -11.41
CA TYR A 72 -20.12 0.00 -11.49
C TYR A 72 -19.98 0.69 -10.12
N ARG A 73 -21.10 0.91 -9.42
CA ARG A 73 -21.14 1.53 -8.09
C ARG A 73 -20.28 0.75 -7.12
N ARG A 74 -20.37 -0.58 -7.08
CA ARG A 74 -19.53 -1.41 -6.20
C ARG A 74 -18.03 -1.21 -6.45
N LEU A 75 -17.62 -0.96 -7.69
CA LEU A 75 -16.23 -0.70 -8.06
C LEU A 75 -15.78 0.74 -7.78
N LYS A 76 -16.67 1.72 -7.99
CA LYS A 76 -16.30 3.14 -8.00
C LYS A 76 -16.74 3.92 -6.76
N ASN A 77 -17.66 3.39 -5.97
CA ASN A 77 -18.08 3.93 -4.68
C ASN A 77 -17.04 3.63 -3.59
N VAL A 78 -15.83 4.15 -3.80
CA VAL A 78 -14.68 3.98 -2.92
C VAL A 78 -14.04 5.33 -2.63
N ALA A 79 -13.48 5.48 -1.44
CA ALA A 79 -12.66 6.61 -1.05
C ALA A 79 -11.23 6.16 -0.79
N LEU A 80 -10.27 7.06 -1.03
CA LEU A 80 -8.89 6.84 -0.62
C LEU A 80 -8.76 7.00 0.89
N TRP A 81 -8.15 6.01 1.51
CA TRP A 81 -7.75 5.99 2.90
C TRP A 81 -6.26 5.76 3.01
N GLU A 82 -5.65 6.37 4.03
CA GLU A 82 -4.21 6.27 4.28
C GLU A 82 -3.93 5.98 5.76
N SER A 83 -2.82 5.30 6.02
CA SER A 83 -2.25 5.21 7.36
C SER A 83 -1.89 6.61 7.87
N ALA A 84 -1.72 6.76 9.19
CA ALA A 84 -1.44 8.07 9.79
C ALA A 84 -0.20 8.77 9.22
N ASP A 85 0.78 7.99 8.74
CA ASP A 85 2.02 8.46 8.11
C ASP A 85 1.94 8.56 6.58
N GLY A 86 0.80 8.21 5.97
CA GLY A 86 0.60 8.21 4.51
C GLY A 86 1.31 7.09 3.75
N ALA A 87 2.05 6.20 4.43
CA ALA A 87 2.88 5.19 3.77
C ALA A 87 2.05 4.07 3.13
N PHE A 88 0.95 3.69 3.76
CA PHE A 88 0.03 2.67 3.27
C PHE A 88 -1.28 3.31 2.84
N SER A 89 -1.84 2.84 1.73
CA SER A 89 -3.14 3.32 1.25
C SER A 89 -4.09 2.19 0.85
N ALA A 90 -5.37 2.51 0.85
CA ALA A 90 -6.45 1.63 0.45
C ALA A 90 -7.56 2.43 -0.25
N TYR A 91 -8.16 1.84 -1.28
CA TYR A 91 -9.48 2.27 -1.73
C TYR A 91 -10.54 1.47 -0.99
N VAL A 92 -11.25 2.13 -0.08
CA VAL A 92 -12.23 1.50 0.80
C VAL A 92 -13.63 1.85 0.31
N SER A 93 -14.53 0.87 0.26
CA SER A 93 -15.93 1.11 -0.09
C SER A 93 -16.54 2.16 0.84
N CYS A 94 -17.26 3.11 0.25
CA CYS A 94 -18.00 4.13 0.97
C CYS A 94 -19.26 3.62 1.65
N ASP A 95 -19.65 2.37 1.37
CA ASP A 95 -20.73 1.70 2.10
C ASP A 95 -20.22 1.06 3.42
N ARG A 96 -18.90 1.04 3.65
CA ARG A 96 -18.31 0.58 4.91
C ARG A 96 -18.23 1.76 5.91
N PRO A 97 -18.78 1.63 7.13
CA PRO A 97 -18.64 2.64 8.16
C PRO A 97 -17.18 2.92 8.53
N SER A 98 -16.82 4.19 8.68
CA SER A 98 -15.48 4.60 9.09
C SER A 98 -15.03 3.97 10.42
N ALA A 99 -15.98 3.73 11.34
CA ALA A 99 -15.71 3.06 12.61
C ALA A 99 -15.25 1.61 12.41
N GLU A 100 -15.82 0.88 11.45
CA GLU A 100 -15.39 -0.49 11.12
C GLU A 100 -13.98 -0.50 10.52
N VAL A 101 -13.66 0.46 9.63
CA VAL A 101 -12.31 0.60 9.09
C VAL A 101 -11.28 0.81 10.21
N ARG A 102 -11.59 1.69 11.17
CA ARG A 102 -10.68 2.02 12.28
C ARG A 102 -10.60 0.93 13.34
N ALA A 103 -11.65 0.12 13.49
CA ALA A 103 -11.66 -1.00 14.42
C ALA A 103 -10.97 -2.25 13.85
N ALA A 104 -10.79 -2.34 12.53
CA ALA A 104 -10.26 -3.53 11.89
C ALA A 104 -8.82 -3.84 12.35
N ARG A 105 -8.55 -5.13 12.56
CA ARG A 105 -7.26 -5.64 13.05
C ARG A 105 -6.55 -6.38 11.94
N VAL A 106 -5.23 -6.23 11.86
CA VAL A 106 -4.44 -6.94 10.85
C VAL A 106 -4.56 -8.45 11.06
N SER A 107 -4.83 -9.17 9.98
CA SER A 107 -4.98 -10.62 9.97
C SER A 107 -3.82 -11.31 9.26
N SER A 108 -3.22 -10.65 8.25
CA SER A 108 -2.12 -11.20 7.48
C SER A 108 -1.32 -10.13 6.76
N LEU A 109 -0.03 -10.39 6.57
CA LEU A 109 0.87 -9.61 5.73
C LEU A 109 1.40 -10.47 4.60
N ARG A 110 1.50 -9.91 3.40
CA ARG A 110 2.11 -10.59 2.25
C ARG A 110 2.80 -9.60 1.33
N ILE A 111 3.70 -10.12 0.52
CA ILE A 111 4.39 -9.37 -0.52
C ILE A 111 3.84 -9.83 -1.88
N ALA A 112 3.57 -8.87 -2.76
CA ALA A 112 3.24 -9.12 -4.16
C ALA A 112 4.03 -8.17 -5.05
N ARG A 113 4.00 -8.41 -6.36
CA ARG A 113 4.71 -7.58 -7.34
C ARG A 113 3.79 -7.12 -8.45
N GLN A 114 3.89 -5.84 -8.81
CA GLN A 114 3.18 -5.23 -9.94
C GLN A 114 4.21 -4.51 -10.82
N GLY A 115 4.61 -5.19 -11.91
CA GLY A 115 5.71 -4.73 -12.75
C GLY A 115 7.02 -4.64 -11.95
N LYS A 116 7.57 -3.42 -11.82
CA LYS A 116 8.81 -3.15 -11.07
C LYS A 116 8.58 -2.74 -9.61
N ILE A 117 7.32 -2.69 -9.17
CA ILE A 117 6.93 -2.23 -7.83
C ILE A 117 6.59 -3.44 -6.96
N ASN A 118 7.16 -3.50 -5.77
CA ASN A 118 6.75 -4.41 -4.71
C ASN A 118 5.58 -3.80 -3.93
N LEU A 119 4.64 -4.66 -3.55
CA LEU A 119 3.45 -4.34 -2.79
C LEU A 119 3.54 -5.08 -1.47
N LEU A 120 3.69 -4.35 -0.36
CA LEU A 120 3.54 -4.90 0.97
C LEU A 120 2.08 -4.72 1.39
N ILE A 121 1.35 -5.82 1.52
CA ILE A 121 -0.11 -5.83 1.63
C ILE A 121 -0.52 -6.36 2.99
N CYS A 122 -1.05 -5.46 3.82
CA CYS A 122 -1.65 -5.77 5.11
C CYS A 122 -3.15 -5.99 4.91
N SER A 123 -3.64 -7.17 5.26
CA SER A 123 -5.08 -7.51 5.18
C SER A 123 -5.69 -7.45 6.58
N TYR A 124 -6.93 -6.97 6.69
CA TYR A 124 -7.62 -6.72 7.98
C TYR A 124 -8.97 -7.44 8.07
N GLY A 125 -9.17 -8.50 7.29
CA GLY A 125 -10.48 -9.16 7.13
C GLY A 125 -11.39 -8.47 6.11
N ASP A 126 -12.44 -9.17 5.68
CA ASP A 126 -13.53 -8.66 4.83
C ASP A 126 -13.06 -7.86 3.59
N GLY A 127 -11.98 -8.31 2.97
CA GLY A 127 -11.39 -7.67 1.80
C GLY A 127 -10.68 -6.34 2.04
N LEU A 128 -10.64 -5.82 3.28
CA LEU A 128 -9.92 -4.59 3.63
C LEU A 128 -8.41 -4.83 3.55
N LYS A 129 -7.73 -4.04 2.71
CA LYS A 129 -6.29 -4.17 2.47
C LYS A 129 -5.65 -2.79 2.36
N PHE A 130 -4.66 -2.53 3.21
CA PHE A 130 -3.78 -1.37 3.09
C PHE A 130 -2.46 -1.81 2.47
N THR A 131 -1.99 -1.06 1.48
CA THR A 131 -0.82 -1.43 0.68
C THR A 131 0.22 -0.33 0.68
N LEU A 132 1.45 -0.69 1.03
CA LEU A 132 2.63 0.11 0.75
C LEU A 132 3.17 -0.30 -0.63
N ARG A 133 3.43 0.69 -1.49
CA ARG A 133 4.04 0.50 -2.81
C ARG A 133 5.48 0.98 -2.75
N THR A 134 6.43 0.09 -3.01
CA THR A 134 7.86 0.43 -2.93
C THR A 134 8.66 -0.21 -4.06
N ARG A 135 9.83 0.38 -4.37
CA ARG A 135 10.83 -0.23 -5.26
C ARG A 135 11.85 -1.07 -4.49
N ALA A 136 11.94 -0.88 -3.18
CA ALA A 136 12.78 -1.67 -2.28
C ALA A 136 12.41 -3.16 -2.39
N GLU A 137 13.40 -4.04 -2.24
CA GLU A 137 13.14 -5.46 -2.04
C GLU A 137 12.58 -5.63 -0.62
N CYS A 138 11.54 -6.45 -0.46
CA CYS A 138 10.95 -6.69 0.85
C CYS A 138 10.96 -8.18 1.16
N ARG A 139 11.11 -8.52 2.45
CA ARG A 139 11.03 -9.88 2.98
C ARG A 139 10.18 -9.87 4.26
N LEU A 140 9.40 -10.92 4.49
CA LEU A 140 8.61 -11.05 5.71
C LEU A 140 9.52 -11.49 6.87
N ASP A 141 9.44 -10.80 8.00
CA ASP A 141 10.28 -11.11 9.18
C ASP A 141 9.76 -12.34 9.93
N ALA A 142 8.44 -12.57 9.92
CA ALA A 142 7.77 -13.75 10.44
C ALA A 142 6.70 -14.23 9.45
N ILE A 143 6.74 -15.50 9.06
CA ILE A 143 5.81 -16.10 8.09
C ILE A 143 4.44 -16.38 8.74
N GLU A 144 4.36 -16.43 10.07
CA GLU A 144 3.16 -16.82 10.81
C GLU A 144 2.88 -15.86 11.97
N GLY A 145 1.60 -15.63 12.26
CA GLY A 145 1.18 -15.04 13.54
C GLY A 145 0.51 -13.67 13.50
N CYS A 146 0.38 -12.98 12.36
CA CYS A 146 -0.28 -11.66 12.31
C CYS A 146 -1.67 -11.62 12.98
N ALA A 147 -2.45 -12.70 12.85
CA ALA A 147 -3.78 -12.79 13.44
C ALA A 147 -3.78 -12.89 14.98
N ASN A 148 -2.71 -13.43 15.58
CA ASN A 148 -2.58 -13.64 17.02
C ASN A 148 -1.69 -12.57 17.69
N ASP A 149 -0.80 -11.95 16.92
CA ASP A 149 0.08 -10.87 17.35
C ASP A 149 0.28 -9.85 16.22
N ALA A 150 -0.41 -8.72 16.32
CA ALA A 150 -0.27 -7.63 15.35
C ALA A 150 1.15 -7.03 15.32
N ALA A 151 1.90 -7.08 16.43
CA ALA A 151 3.26 -6.57 16.51
C ALA A 151 4.28 -7.47 15.78
N ALA A 152 3.91 -8.72 15.51
CA ALA A 152 4.68 -9.64 14.67
C ALA A 152 4.48 -9.40 13.17
N CYS A 153 3.52 -8.56 12.78
CA CYS A 153 3.16 -8.32 11.39
C CYS A 153 4.10 -7.30 10.71
N LYS A 154 5.33 -7.76 10.42
CA LYS A 154 6.46 -6.95 9.97
C LYS A 154 7.16 -7.52 8.73
N ALA A 155 7.75 -6.62 7.96
CA ALA A 155 8.64 -6.94 6.85
C ALA A 155 9.85 -6.01 6.86
N ALA A 156 11.04 -6.55 6.58
CA ALA A 156 12.21 -5.75 6.23
C ALA A 156 12.13 -5.33 4.76
N CYS A 157 12.42 -4.06 4.46
CA CYS A 157 12.61 -3.61 3.09
C CYS A 157 13.93 -2.83 2.91
N ASP A 158 14.62 -3.12 1.82
CA ASP A 158 15.99 -2.69 1.48
C ASP A 158 16.08 -2.06 0.07
#